data_AF-X0UKA7-F1
#
_entry.id   AF-X0UKA7-F1
#
_cell.length_a   1.000
_cell.length_b   1.000
_cell.length_c   1.000
_cell.angle_alpha   90.00
_cell.angle_beta   90.00
_cell.angle_gamma   90.00
#
_symmetry.space_group_name_H-M   'P 1'
#
loop_
_entity.id
_entity.type
_entity.pdbx_description
1 polymer ?
#
loop_
_entity_poly.entity_id
_entity_poly.type
_entity_poly.pdbx_seq_one_letter_code
_entity_poly.pdbx_strand_id
1 'polypeptide(L)' 'LKTDFGNPMCMVPGKDGEIFSRKGMVVEREKFEQMKDEYYQIRGLDVATGLQTRAKLKELSLGDIADKLQGEGLLA' A
#
# COMPACT_ATOMS: atom_id res chain seq x y z
N LEU A 1 0.24 -7.00 18.56
CA LEU A 1 1.52 -6.32 18.86
C LEU A 1 1.58 -6.04 20.35
N LYS A 2 2.71 -6.27 21.02
CA LYS A 2 2.91 -5.95 22.45
C LYS A 2 3.41 -4.50 22.60
N THR A 3 2.60 -3.50 22.30
CA THR A 3 2.90 -2.09 22.66
C THR A 3 1.64 -1.22 22.51
N ASP A 4 0.69 -1.34 23.45
CA ASP A 4 -0.39 -0.38 23.64
C ASP A 4 -0.11 0.46 24.90
N PHE A 5 0.98 1.22 24.91
CA PHE A 5 1.25 2.15 26.01
C PHE A 5 0.27 3.34 25.89
N GLY A 6 -0.84 3.27 26.63
CA GLY A 6 -1.86 4.34 26.73
C GLY A 6 -3.24 4.01 26.16
N ASN A 7 -3.40 2.90 25.42
CA ASN A 7 -4.69 2.46 24.88
C ASN A 7 -4.81 0.92 24.77
N PRO A 8 -4.77 0.17 25.90
CA PRO A 8 -4.69 -1.30 25.92
C PRO A 8 -5.91 -2.03 25.31
N MET A 9 -6.99 -1.28 25.08
CA MET A 9 -8.22 -1.77 24.46
C MET A 9 -8.38 -1.29 23.02
N CYS A 10 -7.38 -0.62 22.44
CA CYS A 10 -7.42 -0.10 21.08
C CYS A 10 -8.71 0.69 20.78
N MET A 11 -9.15 1.52 21.72
CA MET A 11 -10.37 2.32 21.61
C MET A 11 -10.16 3.44 20.61
N VAL A 12 -11.12 3.61 19.69
CA VAL A 12 -11.09 4.64 18.64
C VAL A 12 -12.48 5.23 18.42
N PRO A 13 -12.59 6.48 17.96
CA PRO A 13 -13.85 7.03 17.49
C PRO A 13 -14.29 6.30 16.21
N GLY A 14 -15.55 5.89 16.19
CA GLY A 14 -16.25 5.30 15.05
C GLY A 14 -17.20 6.28 14.40
N LYS A 15 -18.17 5.74 13.67
CA LYS A 15 -19.18 6.54 12.98
C LYS A 15 -19.95 7.37 14.00
N ASP A 16 -20.20 8.64 13.67
CA ASP A 16 -20.94 9.59 14.51
C ASP A 16 -20.36 9.75 15.95
N GLY A 17 -19.07 9.44 16.13
CA GLY A 17 -18.38 9.54 17.41
C GLY A 17 -18.55 8.33 18.34
N GLU A 18 -19.23 7.27 17.90
CA GLU A 18 -19.39 6.04 18.68
C GLU A 18 -18.05 5.37 18.94
N ILE A 19 -17.68 5.20 20.20
CA ILE A 19 -16.38 4.60 20.55
C ILE A 19 -16.46 3.08 20.42
N PHE A 20 -15.50 2.48 19.72
CA PHE A 20 -15.37 1.02 19.61
C PHE A 20 -13.91 0.57 19.74
N SER A 21 -13.72 -0.72 20.01
CA SER A 21 -12.40 -1.35 20.09
C SER A 21 -11.99 -1.93 18.74
N ARG A 22 -10.78 -1.63 18.27
CA ARG A 22 -10.16 -2.30 17.10
C ARG A 22 -9.39 -3.57 17.46
N LYS A 23 -9.39 -3.97 18.74
CA LYS A 23 -8.59 -5.10 19.20
C LYS A 23 -9.05 -6.39 18.54
N GLY A 24 -8.13 -7.08 17.87
CA GLY A 24 -8.41 -8.33 17.17
C GLY A 24 -9.08 -8.18 15.80
N MET A 25 -9.39 -6.96 15.35
CA MET A 25 -9.84 -6.74 13.99
C MET A 25 -8.70 -7.00 13.01
N VAL A 26 -9.02 -7.70 11.92
CA VAL A 26 -8.09 -8.02 10.83
C VAL A 26 -8.71 -7.60 9.50
N VAL A 27 -7.85 -7.37 8.50
CA VAL A 27 -8.30 -7.16 7.11
C VAL A 27 -8.41 -8.52 6.44
N GLU A 28 -9.43 -8.69 5.61
CA GLU A 28 -9.57 -9.87 4.78
C GLU A 28 -8.50 -9.90 3.69
N ARG A 29 -7.78 -11.02 3.59
CA ARG A 29 -6.62 -11.15 2.71
C ARG A 29 -6.95 -10.88 1.23
N GLU A 30 -8.03 -11.47 0.72
CA GLU A 30 -8.40 -11.34 -0.69
C GLU A 30 -8.82 -9.92 -1.04
N LYS A 31 -9.66 -9.29 -0.21
CA LYS A 31 -10.04 -7.88 -0.39
C LYS A 31 -8.84 -6.94 -0.32
N PHE A 32 -7.87 -7.23 0.56
CA PHE A 32 -6.64 -6.46 0.63
C PHE A 32 -5.83 -6.56 -0.67
N GLU A 33 -5.67 -7.77 -1.21
CA GLU A 33 -4.95 -7.97 -2.48
C GLU A 33 -5.66 -7.30 -3.65
N GLN A 34 -7.00 -7.37 -3.73
CA GLN A 34 -7.77 -6.66 -4.76
C GLN A 34 -7.58 -5.14 -4.69
N MET A 35 -7.64 -4.57 -3.47
CA MET A 35 -7.39 -3.14 -3.26
C MET A 35 -5.95 -2.74 -3.61
N LYS A 36 -4.98 -3.62 -3.31
CA LYS A 36 -3.57 -3.41 -3.67
C LYS A 36 -3.36 -3.43 -5.19
N ASP A 37 -4.03 -4.34 -5.90
CA ASP A 37 -3.99 -4.42 -7.36
C ASP A 37 -4.58 -3.16 -8.00
N GLU A 38 -5.74 -2.70 -7.50
CA GLU A 38 -6.34 -1.42 -7.91
C GLU A 38 -5.37 -0.24 -7.66
N TYR A 39 -4.73 -0.22 -6.50
CA TYR A 39 -3.72 0.80 -6.18
C TYR A 39 -2.55 0.79 -7.16
N TYR A 40 -2.03 -0.39 -7.51
CA TYR A 40 -0.94 -0.53 -8.49
C TYR A 40 -1.35 -0.04 -9.87
N GLN A 41 -2.55 -0.39 -10.34
CA GLN A 41 -3.09 0.08 -11.61
C GLN A 41 -3.21 1.61 -11.66
N ILE A 42 -3.81 2.22 -10.63
CA ILE A 42 -3.97 3.68 -10.55
C ILE A 42 -2.62 4.40 -10.55
N ARG A 43 -1.61 3.79 -9.91
CA ARG A 43 -0.25 4.34 -9.85
C ARG A 43 0.57 4.05 -11.10
N GLY A 44 0.12 3.22 -12.03
CA GLY A 44 0.89 2.81 -13.21
C GLY A 44 2.05 1.86 -12.88
N LEU A 45 1.89 1.08 -11.80
CA LEU A 45 2.79 -0.01 -11.41
C LEU A 45 2.33 -1.32 -12.05
N ASP A 46 3.25 -2.27 -12.22
CA ASP A 46 2.91 -3.63 -12.62
C ASP A 46 2.18 -4.35 -11.47
N VAL A 47 1.03 -4.95 -11.78
CA VAL A 47 0.15 -5.55 -10.77
C VAL A 47 0.79 -6.79 -10.14
N ALA A 48 1.47 -7.61 -10.94
CA ALA A 48 2.02 -8.89 -10.49
C ALA A 48 3.20 -8.70 -9.53
N THR A 49 4.05 -7.71 -9.80
CA THR A 49 5.30 -7.48 -9.07
C THR A 49 5.21 -6.32 -8.08
N GLY A 50 4.32 -5.36 -8.31
CA GLY A 50 4.27 -4.08 -7.61
C GLY A 50 5.40 -3.11 -7.98
N LEU A 51 6.19 -3.43 -9.01
CA LEU A 51 7.28 -2.58 -9.46
C LEU A 51 6.77 -1.46 -10.37
N GLN A 52 7.47 -0.33 -10.32
CA GLN A 52 7.29 0.76 -11.26
C GLN A 52 7.56 0.34 -12.70
N THR A 53 6.74 0.87 -13.61
CA THR A 53 6.91 0.67 -15.05
C THR A 53 7.76 1.78 -15.65
N ARG A 54 8.51 1.46 -16.71
CA ARG A 54 9.27 2.47 -17.47
C ARG A 54 8.38 3.60 -18.00
N ALA A 55 7.18 3.25 -18.47
CA ALA A 55 6.23 4.21 -19.02
C ALA A 55 5.84 5.26 -17.97
N LYS A 56 5.48 4.80 -16.75
CA LYS A 56 5.08 5.71 -15.69
C LYS A 56 6.22 6.61 -15.21
N LEU A 57 7.43 6.06 -15.08
CA LEU A 57 8.59 6.87 -14.71
C LEU A 57 8.91 7.95 -15.75
N LYS A 58 8.81 7.62 -17.05
CA LYS A 58 9.02 8.62 -18.12
C LYS A 58 7.94 9.71 -18.11
N GLU A 59 6.68 9.36 -17.91
CA GLU A 59 5.58 10.33 -17.75
C GLU A 59 5.86 11.34 -16.62
N LEU A 60 6.44 10.86 -15.53
CA LEU A 60 6.83 11.68 -14.37
C LEU A 60 8.18 12.39 -14.52
N SER A 61 8.80 12.34 -15.71
CA SER A 61 10.14 12.90 -15.98
C SER A 61 11.28 12.27 -15.13
N LEU A 62 11.14 11.00 -14.76
CA LEU A 62 12.11 10.20 -13.98
C LEU A 62 12.81 9.15 -14.86
N GLY A 63 13.19 9.54 -16.08
CA GLY A 63 13.78 8.62 -17.06
C GLY A 63 15.12 8.02 -16.63
N ASP A 64 15.95 8.82 -15.98
CA ASP A 64 17.24 8.41 -15.39
C ASP A 64 17.07 7.36 -14.29
N ILE A 65 16.05 7.52 -13.45
CA ILE A 65 15.68 6.54 -12.42
C ILE A 65 15.22 5.23 -13.07
N ALA A 66 14.45 5.29 -14.16
CA ALA A 66 14.05 4.09 -14.89
C ALA A 66 15.26 3.31 -15.43
N ASP A 67 16.28 4.02 -15.93
CA ASP A 67 17.51 3.38 -16.43
C ASP A 67 18.29 2.70 -15.31
N LYS A 68 18.43 3.36 -14.15
CA LYS A 68 19.07 2.76 -12.97
C LYS A 68 18.35 1.50 -12.50
N LEU A 69 17.03 1.59 -12.34
CA LEU A 69 16.21 0.47 -11.85
C LEU A 69 16.24 -0.72 -12.81
N GLN A 70 16.28 -0.48 -14.12
CA GLN A 70 16.43 -1.54 -15.10
C GLN A 70 17.77 -2.26 -14.94
N GLY A 71 18.86 -1.53 -14.70
CA GLY A 71 20.18 -2.11 -14.45
C GLY A 71 20.24 -2.97 -13.18
N GLU A 72 19.39 -2.68 -12.20
CA GLU A 72 19.29 -3.41 -10.92
C GLU A 72 18.23 -4.53 -10.96
N GLY A 73 17.50 -4.72 -12.06
CA GLY A 73 16.40 -5.68 -12.16
C GLY A 73 15.17 -5.31 -11.31
N LEU A 74 15.03 -4.04 -10.96
CA LEU A 74 13.94 -3.48 -10.14
C LEU A 74 12.93 -2.68 -10.98
N LEU A 75 12.77 -3.02 -12.26
CA LEU A 75 11.83 -2.38 -13.16
C LEU A 75 10.94 -3.45 -13.80
N ALA A 76 9.64 -3.18 -13.88
CA ALA A 76 8.70 -4.00 -14.64
C ALA A 76 8.76 -3.67 -16.14
#